data_AF-A0A940X379-F1
#
_entry.id   AF-A0A940X379-F1
#
_cell.length_a   1.000
_cell.length_b   1.000
_cell.length_c   1.000
_cell.angle_alpha   90.00
_cell.angle_beta   90.00
_cell.angle_gamma   90.00
#
_symmetry.space_group_name_H-M   'P 1'
#
loop_
_entity.id
_entity.type
_entity.pdbx_description
1 polymer ?
#
loop_
_entity_poly.entity_id
_entity_poly.type
_entity_poly.pdbx_seq_one_letter_code
_entity_poly.pdbx_strand_id
1 'polypeptide(L)'
;MAKLKKTAKKTASANSANLQAQAEQLSKRLSESAQQVWLAGVGAFGRAQAEGGKLFESLVKEGLSLEQLTRKVATGRVDAVRDAVETTVGQARERAADTWDRLEKVFEDRVQRALRRLEVPSREDLAGLIERVDALNAELRKLGGASPARGGAKTAPAKRAVKKAAKTAKKTPRKTAA
;
A
#
# COMPACT_ATOMS: atom_id res chain seq x y z
N MET A 1 -44.79 22.25 81.05
CA MET A 1 -43.75 22.21 79.99
C MET A 1 -44.26 22.45 78.56
N ALA A 2 -45.45 23.03 78.33
CA ALA A 2 -46.05 23.13 76.97
C ALA A 2 -45.60 24.35 76.13
N LYS A 3 -44.92 25.35 76.70
CA LYS A 3 -44.57 26.60 76.00
C LYS A 3 -43.28 26.55 75.19
N LEU A 4 -42.40 25.55 75.41
CA LEU A 4 -41.15 25.40 74.64
C LEU A 4 -41.31 24.66 73.30
N LYS A 5 -42.31 23.77 73.17
CA LYS A 5 -42.50 22.97 71.94
C LYS A 5 -43.19 23.77 70.81
N LYS A 6 -43.99 24.79 71.15
CA LYS A 6 -44.75 25.61 70.19
C LYS A 6 -43.87 26.67 69.50
N THR A 7 -42.87 27.20 70.19
CA THR A 7 -41.89 28.13 69.62
C THR A 7 -40.95 27.43 68.64
N ALA A 8 -40.46 26.22 68.95
CA ALA A 8 -39.63 25.44 68.02
C ALA A 8 -40.35 25.10 66.70
N LYS A 9 -41.65 24.73 66.76
CA LYS A 9 -42.45 24.43 65.55
C LYS A 9 -42.72 25.68 64.69
N LYS A 10 -42.89 26.85 65.32
CA LYS A 10 -43.09 28.13 64.60
C LYS A 10 -41.80 28.60 63.93
N THR A 11 -40.65 28.47 64.59
CA THR A 11 -39.34 28.81 64.00
C THR A 11 -38.96 27.84 62.87
N ALA A 12 -39.26 26.55 63.00
CA ALA A 12 -39.06 25.59 61.92
C ALA A 12 -39.91 25.91 60.68
N SER A 13 -41.20 26.22 60.86
CA SER A 13 -42.09 26.60 59.76
C SER A 13 -41.71 27.94 59.10
N ALA A 14 -41.22 28.91 59.89
CA ALA A 14 -40.73 30.18 59.36
C ALA A 14 -39.42 30.01 58.56
N ASN A 15 -38.52 29.13 59.02
CA ASN A 15 -37.31 28.79 58.27
C ASN A 15 -37.65 28.04 56.98
N SER A 16 -38.61 27.11 56.99
CA SER A 16 -39.07 26.42 55.79
C SER A 16 -39.64 27.39 54.75
N ALA A 17 -40.50 28.33 55.16
CA ALA A 17 -41.06 29.33 54.27
C ALA A 17 -40.01 30.28 53.70
N ASN A 18 -39.00 30.66 54.50
CA ASN A 18 -37.88 31.49 54.04
C ASN A 18 -36.97 30.73 53.06
N LEU A 19 -36.69 29.44 53.32
CA LEU A 19 -35.95 28.57 52.40
C LEU A 19 -36.68 28.39 51.06
N GLN A 20 -38.01 28.29 51.09
CA GLN A 20 -38.84 28.16 49.89
C GLN A 20 -38.85 29.47 49.08
N ALA A 21 -38.97 30.62 49.75
CA ALA A 21 -38.86 31.93 49.09
C ALA A 21 -37.46 32.16 48.49
N GLN A 22 -36.40 31.73 49.17
CA GLN A 22 -35.03 31.79 48.63
C GLN A 22 -34.86 30.84 47.44
N ALA A 23 -35.44 29.65 47.46
CA ALA A 23 -35.39 28.71 46.32
C ALA A 23 -36.10 29.27 45.08
N GLU A 24 -37.24 29.95 45.25
CA GLU A 24 -37.95 30.62 44.16
C GLU A 24 -37.20 31.84 43.61
N GLN A 25 -36.49 32.58 44.46
CA GLN A 25 -35.65 33.68 44.01
C GLN A 25 -34.39 33.18 43.28
N LEU A 26 -33.81 32.06 43.73
CA LEU A 26 -32.69 31.42 43.06
C LEU A 26 -33.09 30.82 41.70
N SER A 27 -34.25 30.18 41.60
CA SER A 27 -34.75 29.64 40.34
C SER A 27 -35.01 30.73 39.30
N LYS A 28 -35.59 31.87 39.72
CA LYS A 28 -35.80 33.04 38.85
C LYS A 28 -34.48 33.66 38.36
N ARG A 29 -33.48 33.76 39.23
CA ARG A 29 -32.15 34.27 38.84
C ARG A 29 -31.43 33.31 37.89
N LEU A 30 -31.59 32.00 38.11
CA LEU A 30 -31.03 30.98 37.25
C LEU A 30 -31.70 30.95 35.88
N SER A 31 -33.03 31.09 35.82
CA SER A 31 -33.75 31.19 34.53
C SER A 31 -33.37 32.45 33.76
N GLU A 32 -33.26 33.59 34.43
CA GLU A 32 -32.83 34.86 33.82
C GLU A 32 -31.39 34.75 33.29
N SER A 33 -30.48 34.16 34.07
CA SER A 33 -29.09 33.91 33.65
C SER A 33 -29.01 32.93 32.48
N ALA A 34 -29.80 31.85 32.50
CA ALA A 34 -29.84 30.87 31.42
C ALA A 34 -30.37 31.51 30.12
N GLN A 35 -31.36 32.39 30.22
CA GLN A 35 -31.89 33.11 29.08
C GLN A 35 -30.89 34.12 28.52
N GLN A 36 -30.13 34.80 29.37
CA GLN A 36 -29.04 35.68 28.94
C GLN A 36 -27.90 34.92 28.26
N VAL A 37 -27.49 33.78 28.82
CA VAL A 37 -26.47 32.91 28.21
C VAL A 37 -26.96 32.36 26.88
N TRP A 38 -28.24 31.98 26.79
CA TRP A 38 -28.83 31.49 25.54
C TRP A 38 -28.88 32.59 24.47
N LEU A 39 -29.37 33.79 24.80
CA LEU A 39 -29.41 34.92 23.87
C LEU A 39 -28.01 35.35 23.43
N ALA A 40 -27.04 35.36 24.34
CA ALA A 40 -25.64 35.62 24.02
C ALA A 40 -25.06 34.52 23.10
N GLY A 41 -25.41 33.25 23.35
CA GLY A 41 -25.00 32.12 22.52
C GLY A 41 -25.55 32.22 21.10
N VAL A 42 -26.85 32.52 20.95
CA VAL A 42 -27.48 32.68 19.63
C VAL A 42 -26.98 33.94 18.91
N GLY A 43 -26.74 35.03 19.63
CA GLY A 43 -26.16 36.25 19.05
C GLY A 43 -24.71 36.08 18.60
N ALA A 44 -23.88 35.38 19.39
CA ALA A 44 -22.51 35.05 19.03
C ALA A 44 -22.44 34.07 17.86
N PHE A 45 -23.33 33.07 17.81
CA PHE A 45 -23.43 32.15 16.68
C PHE A 45 -23.84 32.87 15.39
N GLY A 46 -24.80 33.79 15.46
CA GLY A 46 -25.18 34.64 14.32
C GLY A 46 -24.02 35.52 13.84
N ARG A 47 -23.23 36.07 14.75
CA ARG A 47 -22.03 36.86 14.41
C ARG A 47 -20.94 35.99 13.77
N ALA A 48 -20.71 34.78 14.29
CA ALA A 48 -19.76 33.83 13.72
C ALA A 48 -20.19 33.33 12.33
N GLN A 49 -21.50 33.17 12.05
CA GLN A 49 -21.98 32.91 10.69
C GLN A 49 -21.73 34.08 9.74
N ALA A 50 -22.03 35.31 10.18
CA ALA A 50 -21.84 36.51 9.37
C ALA A 50 -20.36 36.80 9.06
N GLU A 51 -19.47 36.55 10.01
CA GLU A 51 -18.02 36.72 9.84
C GLU A 51 -17.37 35.48 9.17
N GLY A 52 -17.92 34.29 9.39
CA GLY A 52 -17.44 33.03 8.81
C GLY A 52 -17.56 32.95 7.29
N GLY A 53 -18.62 33.52 6.70
CA GLY A 53 -18.78 33.60 5.25
C GLY A 53 -17.66 34.41 4.57
N LYS A 54 -17.25 35.54 5.18
CA LYS A 54 -16.17 36.38 4.65
C LYS A 54 -14.79 35.72 4.75
N LEU A 55 -14.54 35.01 5.86
CA LEU A 55 -13.31 34.23 6.01
C LEU A 55 -13.27 33.07 4.99
N PHE A 56 -14.39 32.40 4.77
CA PHE A 56 -14.50 31.37 3.74
C PHE A 56 -14.25 31.93 2.34
N GLU A 57 -14.87 33.07 1.97
CA GLU A 57 -14.62 33.73 0.69
C GLU A 57 -13.15 34.14 0.52
N SER A 58 -12.51 34.65 1.59
CA SER A 58 -11.08 34.97 1.59
C SER A 58 -10.22 33.73 1.35
N LEU A 59 -10.50 32.64 2.08
CA LEU A 59 -9.80 31.36 1.92
C LEU A 59 -10.00 30.77 0.53
N VAL A 60 -11.20 30.87 -0.04
CA VAL A 60 -11.48 30.43 -1.42
C VAL A 60 -10.69 31.28 -2.41
N LYS A 61 -10.63 32.60 -2.23
CA LYS A 61 -9.87 33.50 -3.10
C LYS A 61 -8.36 33.25 -3.02
N GLU A 62 -7.84 32.99 -1.82
CA GLU A 62 -6.45 32.59 -1.61
C GLU A 62 -6.17 31.21 -2.23
N GLY A 63 -7.08 30.25 -2.08
CA GLY A 63 -6.99 28.93 -2.70
C GLY A 63 -6.98 29.00 -4.23
N LEU A 64 -7.85 29.80 -4.83
CA LEU A 64 -7.86 30.07 -6.28
C LEU A 64 -6.57 30.75 -6.73
N SER A 65 -6.02 31.68 -5.94
CA SER A 65 -4.75 32.35 -6.25
C SER A 65 -3.58 31.39 -6.15
N LEU A 66 -3.57 30.51 -5.15
CA LEU A 66 -2.59 29.43 -4.99
C LEU A 66 -2.67 28.41 -6.12
N GLU A 67 -3.87 28.03 -6.57
CA GLU A 67 -4.04 27.15 -7.71
C GLU A 67 -3.50 27.80 -8.98
N GLN A 68 -3.78 29.08 -9.22
CA GLN A 68 -3.26 29.81 -10.39
C GLN A 68 -1.74 29.96 -10.34
N LEU A 69 -1.17 30.26 -9.17
CA LEU A 69 0.28 30.31 -8.98
C LEU A 69 0.91 28.94 -9.21
N THR A 70 0.34 27.89 -8.62
CA THR A 70 0.81 26.50 -8.79
C THR A 70 0.67 26.06 -10.23
N ARG A 71 -0.41 26.41 -10.92
CA ARG A 71 -0.62 26.10 -12.34
C ARG A 71 0.40 26.82 -13.22
N LYS A 72 0.69 28.10 -12.97
CA LYS A 72 1.70 28.89 -13.71
C LYS A 72 3.12 28.37 -13.46
N VAL A 73 3.44 28.03 -12.22
CA VAL A 73 4.75 27.46 -11.85
C VAL A 73 4.88 26.03 -12.38
N ALA A 74 3.81 25.24 -12.32
CA ALA A 74 3.78 23.91 -12.90
C ALA A 74 4.00 23.99 -14.42
N THR A 75 3.25 24.82 -15.14
CA THR A 75 3.41 24.94 -16.60
C THR A 75 4.74 25.56 -17.03
N GLY A 76 5.43 26.30 -16.16
CA GLY A 76 6.69 27.00 -16.49
C GLY A 76 7.97 26.35 -15.96
N ARG A 77 7.88 25.52 -14.90
CA ARG A 77 9.04 24.86 -14.26
C ARG A 77 8.97 23.33 -14.32
N VAL A 78 7.84 22.72 -14.69
CA VAL A 78 7.74 21.25 -14.73
C VAL A 78 8.66 20.66 -15.76
N ASP A 79 8.86 21.25 -16.94
CA ASP A 79 9.72 20.60 -17.94
C ASP A 79 11.20 20.55 -17.51
N ALA A 80 11.75 21.65 -16.99
CA ALA A 80 13.12 21.67 -16.48
C ALA A 80 13.32 20.82 -15.21
N VAL A 81 12.33 20.80 -14.31
CA VAL A 81 12.40 19.96 -13.10
C VAL A 81 12.16 18.49 -13.42
N ARG A 82 11.29 18.19 -14.40
CA ARG A 82 11.03 16.84 -14.89
C ARG A 82 12.28 16.28 -15.56
N ASP A 83 12.95 17.04 -16.42
CA ASP A 83 14.21 16.60 -17.05
C ASP A 83 15.30 16.34 -15.99
N ALA A 84 15.41 17.21 -14.99
CA ALA A 84 16.35 17.02 -13.89
C ALA A 84 16.01 15.78 -13.04
N VAL A 85 14.73 15.57 -12.71
CA VAL A 85 14.28 14.40 -11.94
C VAL A 85 14.43 13.13 -12.76
N GLU A 86 14.10 13.12 -14.04
CA GLU A 86 14.21 11.96 -14.92
C GLU A 86 15.68 11.55 -15.10
N THR A 87 16.59 12.52 -15.22
CA THR A 87 18.04 12.27 -15.25
C THR A 87 18.55 11.71 -13.91
N THR A 88 18.11 12.28 -12.79
CA THR A 88 18.54 11.85 -11.45
C THR A 88 18.00 10.47 -11.10
N VAL A 89 16.75 10.19 -11.45
CA VAL A 89 16.10 8.88 -11.28
C VAL A 89 16.74 7.84 -12.20
N GLY A 90 17.09 8.20 -13.44
CA GLY A 90 17.84 7.33 -14.34
C GLY A 90 19.19 6.90 -13.74
N GLN A 91 19.97 7.86 -13.25
CA GLN A 91 21.26 7.58 -12.60
C GLN A 91 21.12 6.82 -11.27
N ALA A 92 20.07 7.08 -10.50
CA ALA A 92 19.80 6.33 -9.28
C ALA A 92 19.38 4.88 -9.59
N ARG A 93 18.60 4.67 -10.65
CA ARG A 93 18.16 3.34 -11.10
C ARG A 93 19.34 2.52 -11.62
N GLU A 94 20.25 3.12 -12.37
CA GLU A 94 21.45 2.44 -12.88
C GLU A 94 22.36 2.00 -11.72
N ARG A 95 22.65 2.91 -10.77
CA ARG A 95 23.42 2.56 -9.57
C ARG A 95 22.71 1.53 -8.69
N ALA A 96 21.39 1.62 -8.59
CA ALA A 96 20.59 0.64 -7.85
C ALA A 96 20.63 -0.74 -8.53
N ALA A 97 20.59 -0.81 -9.86
CA ALA A 97 20.69 -2.06 -10.61
C ALA A 97 22.03 -2.76 -10.38
N ASP A 98 23.15 -2.02 -10.38
CA ASP A 98 24.47 -2.59 -10.06
C ASP A 98 24.55 -3.12 -8.62
N THR A 99 23.96 -2.40 -7.66
CA THR A 99 23.90 -2.88 -6.28
C THR A 99 22.96 -4.07 -6.11
N TRP A 100 21.91 -4.16 -6.94
CA TRP A 100 20.96 -5.26 -6.96
C TRP A 100 21.59 -6.54 -7.53
N ASP A 101 22.35 -6.44 -8.61
CA ASP A 101 23.12 -7.58 -9.17
C ASP A 101 24.12 -8.15 -8.15
N ARG A 102 24.77 -7.28 -7.36
CA ARG A 102 25.64 -7.73 -6.26
C ARG A 102 24.85 -8.41 -5.14
N LEU A 103 23.65 -7.93 -4.81
CA LEU A 103 22.76 -8.57 -3.84
C LEU A 103 22.26 -9.92 -4.33
N GLU A 104 21.97 -10.06 -5.62
CA GLU A 104 21.59 -11.33 -6.25
C GLU A 104 22.71 -12.36 -6.12
N LYS A 105 23.96 -11.98 -6.39
CA LYS A 105 25.14 -12.85 -6.17
C LYS A 105 25.29 -13.28 -4.72
N VAL A 106 25.18 -12.35 -3.77
CA VAL A 106 25.29 -12.66 -2.33
C VAL A 106 24.13 -13.54 -1.87
N PHE A 107 22.93 -13.34 -2.41
CA PHE A 107 21.78 -14.17 -2.15
C PHE A 107 22.00 -15.59 -2.69
N GLU A 108 22.45 -15.73 -3.93
CA GLU A 108 22.76 -17.02 -4.54
C GLU A 108 23.82 -17.76 -3.74
N ASP A 109 24.92 -17.12 -3.36
CA ASP A 109 25.96 -17.70 -2.49
C ASP A 109 25.37 -18.18 -1.15
N ARG A 110 24.46 -17.41 -0.55
CA ARG A 110 23.81 -17.78 0.71
C ARG A 110 22.86 -18.96 0.54
N VAL A 111 22.09 -18.99 -0.55
CA VAL A 111 21.20 -20.09 -0.91
C VAL A 111 22.00 -21.35 -1.19
N GLN A 112 23.06 -21.27 -1.98
CA GLN A 112 23.98 -22.38 -2.24
C GLN A 112 24.59 -22.90 -0.94
N ARG A 113 25.04 -22.03 -0.04
CA ARG A 113 25.58 -22.43 1.27
C ARG A 113 24.55 -23.11 2.16
N ALA A 114 23.29 -22.64 2.12
CA ALA A 114 22.19 -23.27 2.85
C ALA A 114 21.84 -24.65 2.27
N LEU A 115 21.80 -24.78 0.95
CA LEU A 115 21.56 -26.04 0.25
C LEU A 115 22.66 -27.06 0.52
N ARG A 116 23.93 -26.64 0.46
CA ARG A 116 25.09 -27.50 0.81
C ARG A 116 25.03 -27.98 2.27
N ARG A 117 24.57 -27.13 3.19
CA ARG A 117 24.34 -27.51 4.60
C ARG A 117 23.20 -28.52 4.78
N LEU A 118 22.25 -28.55 3.86
CA LEU A 118 21.16 -29.53 3.81
C LEU A 118 21.53 -30.77 2.98
N GLU A 119 22.82 -30.94 2.65
CA GLU A 119 23.35 -32.03 1.82
C GLU A 119 22.74 -32.11 0.40
N VAL A 120 22.21 -31.00 -0.11
CA VAL A 120 21.71 -30.93 -1.49
C VAL A 120 22.92 -30.76 -2.43
N PRO A 121 23.20 -31.72 -3.34
CA PRO A 121 24.35 -31.66 -4.24
C PRO A 121 24.22 -30.50 -5.24
N SER A 122 25.34 -29.82 -5.51
CA SER A 122 25.36 -28.72 -6.48
C SER A 122 25.41 -29.23 -7.93
N ARG A 123 25.18 -28.32 -8.89
CA ARG A 123 25.28 -28.65 -10.33
C ARG A 123 26.70 -29.01 -10.72
N GLU A 124 27.70 -28.35 -10.13
CA GLU A 124 29.12 -28.64 -10.35
C GLU A 124 29.48 -30.05 -9.87
N ASP A 125 29.00 -30.43 -8.67
CA ASP A 125 29.27 -31.76 -8.09
C ASP A 125 28.68 -32.88 -8.96
N LEU A 126 27.45 -32.68 -9.45
CA LEU A 126 26.79 -33.60 -10.38
C LEU A 126 27.57 -33.72 -11.69
N ALA A 127 28.03 -32.60 -12.25
CA ALA A 127 28.81 -32.60 -13.48
C ALA A 127 30.16 -33.35 -13.31
N GLY A 128 30.89 -33.09 -12.22
CA GLY A 128 32.13 -33.79 -11.91
C GLY A 128 31.92 -35.29 -11.65
N LEU A 129 30.79 -35.68 -11.05
CA LEU A 129 30.44 -37.09 -10.88
C LEU A 129 30.13 -37.77 -12.22
N ILE A 130 29.39 -37.10 -13.10
CA ILE A 130 29.09 -37.60 -14.46
C ILE A 130 30.40 -37.86 -15.22
N GLU A 131 31.33 -36.90 -15.20
CA GLU A 131 32.63 -37.06 -15.88
C GLU A 131 33.43 -38.25 -15.34
N ARG A 132 33.47 -38.43 -14.01
CA ARG A 132 34.13 -39.58 -13.38
C ARG A 132 33.46 -40.91 -13.76
N VAL A 133 32.13 -40.94 -13.81
CA VAL A 133 31.37 -42.13 -14.23
C VAL A 133 31.66 -42.45 -15.69
N ASP A 134 31.76 -41.46 -16.56
CA ASP A 134 32.08 -41.65 -17.97
C ASP A 134 33.52 -42.16 -18.15
N ALA A 135 34.48 -41.61 -17.41
CA ALA A 135 35.86 -42.08 -17.40
C ALA A 135 35.97 -43.54 -16.92
N LEU A 136 35.29 -43.88 -15.81
CA LEU A 136 35.28 -45.23 -15.27
C LEU A 136 34.57 -46.22 -16.21
N ASN A 137 33.47 -45.80 -16.85
CA ASN A 137 32.80 -46.59 -17.89
C ASN A 137 33.72 -46.82 -19.10
N ALA A 138 34.53 -45.83 -19.47
CA ALA A 138 35.51 -45.99 -20.54
C ALA A 138 36.62 -46.97 -20.16
N GLU A 139 37.12 -46.94 -18.93
CA GLU A 139 38.10 -47.90 -18.42
C GLU A 139 37.53 -49.33 -18.31
N LEU A 140 36.29 -49.47 -17.83
CA LEU A 140 35.62 -50.76 -17.73
C LEU A 140 35.39 -51.38 -19.12
N ARG A 141 35.04 -50.56 -20.12
CA ARG A 141 34.96 -50.99 -21.52
C ARG A 141 36.32 -51.44 -22.07
N LYS A 142 37.42 -50.78 -21.67
CA LYS A 142 38.78 -51.17 -22.05
C LYS A 142 39.22 -52.49 -21.39
N LEU A 143 38.79 -52.74 -20.15
CA LEU A 143 39.08 -53.96 -19.37
C LEU A 143 38.17 -55.15 -19.71
N GLY A 144 37.32 -55.03 -20.73
CA GLY A 144 36.49 -56.14 -21.21
C GLY A 144 35.16 -56.33 -20.48
N GLY A 145 34.75 -55.37 -19.64
CA GLY A 145 33.42 -55.33 -19.06
C GLY A 145 32.38 -55.03 -20.13
N ALA A 146 31.78 -56.08 -20.69
CA ALA A 146 30.57 -55.95 -21.49
C ALA A 146 29.44 -55.39 -20.59
N SER A 147 29.21 -54.08 -20.65
CA SER A 147 27.97 -53.50 -20.14
C SER A 147 26.81 -54.11 -20.93
N PRO A 148 25.67 -54.47 -20.30
CA PRO A 148 24.49 -54.87 -21.05
C PRO A 148 24.14 -53.70 -21.96
N ALA A 149 24.08 -53.98 -23.26
CA ALA A 149 23.69 -53.01 -24.26
C ALA A 149 22.33 -52.44 -23.85
N ARG A 150 22.30 -51.16 -23.45
CA ARG A 150 21.08 -50.39 -23.57
C ARG A 150 20.81 -50.34 -25.06
N GLY A 151 19.84 -51.13 -25.51
CA GLY A 151 19.47 -51.31 -26.90
C GLY A 151 19.14 -49.96 -27.53
N GLY A 152 20.15 -49.34 -28.11
CA GLY A 152 19.98 -48.33 -29.14
C GLY A 152 19.59 -49.07 -30.41
N ALA A 153 18.28 -49.26 -30.58
CA ALA A 153 17.72 -49.65 -31.86
C ALA A 153 18.26 -48.68 -32.92
N LYS A 154 19.17 -49.16 -33.76
CA LYS A 154 19.54 -48.50 -35.00
C LYS A 154 18.32 -48.53 -35.90
N THR A 155 17.51 -47.49 -35.86
CA THR A 155 16.57 -47.21 -36.94
C THR A 155 17.39 -46.75 -38.13
N ALA A 156 17.59 -47.66 -39.08
CA ALA A 156 18.04 -47.34 -40.42
C ALA A 156 17.12 -46.24 -41.01
N PRO A 157 17.64 -45.26 -41.76
CA PRO A 157 16.80 -44.31 -42.45
C PRO A 157 16.12 -45.03 -43.62
N ALA A 158 14.91 -45.53 -43.37
CA ALA A 158 14.04 -46.03 -44.43
C ALA A 158 13.62 -44.83 -45.29
N LYS A 159 14.21 -44.73 -46.49
CA LYS A 159 13.69 -43.93 -47.60
C LYS A 159 12.20 -44.23 -47.76
N ARG A 160 11.35 -43.29 -47.38
CA ARG A 160 9.93 -43.31 -47.75
C ARG A 160 9.69 -42.20 -48.75
N ALA A 161 9.65 -42.61 -50.01
CA ALA A 161 9.11 -41.84 -51.11
C ALA A 161 7.66 -41.44 -50.78
N VAL A 162 7.37 -40.14 -50.84
CA VAL A 162 5.99 -39.65 -50.84
C VAL A 162 5.69 -39.13 -52.24
N LYS A 163 5.16 -40.03 -53.08
CA LYS A 163 4.41 -39.64 -54.27
C LYS A 163 3.02 -39.15 -53.82
N LYS A 164 2.80 -37.85 -54.01
CA LYS A 164 1.65 -37.21 -54.68
C LYS A 164 0.24 -37.76 -54.36
N ALA A 165 -0.61 -36.93 -53.77
CA ALA A 165 -1.90 -36.49 -54.36
C ALA A 165 -2.70 -35.54 -53.44
N ALA A 166 -2.85 -34.31 -53.93
CA ALA A 166 -4.05 -33.46 -53.98
C ALA A 166 -5.18 -33.61 -52.93
N LYS A 167 -5.63 -32.48 -52.34
CA LYS A 167 -6.85 -31.75 -52.76
C LYS A 167 -7.25 -30.58 -51.81
N THR A 168 -7.60 -29.46 -52.44
CA THR A 168 -8.67 -28.47 -52.13
C THR A 168 -8.67 -27.57 -50.88
N ALA A 169 -8.33 -26.29 -51.12
CA ALA A 169 -9.15 -25.07 -51.01
C ALA A 169 -10.09 -24.82 -49.79
N LYS A 170 -9.92 -23.70 -49.05
CA LYS A 170 -10.66 -22.40 -49.16
C LYS A 170 -10.55 -21.51 -47.88
N LYS A 171 -10.37 -20.19 -48.09
CA LYS A 171 -10.87 -19.00 -47.32
C LYS A 171 -10.39 -18.83 -45.87
N THR A 172 -10.02 -17.67 -45.31
CA THR A 172 -10.13 -16.20 -45.54
C THR A 172 -9.19 -15.52 -44.51
N PRO A 173 -8.85 -14.22 -44.63
CA PRO A 173 -9.20 -13.36 -43.49
C PRO A 173 -9.84 -12.02 -43.89
N ARG A 174 -10.68 -11.56 -42.97
CA ARG A 174 -11.53 -10.37 -43.01
C ARG A 174 -10.85 -9.25 -42.21
N LYS A 175 -10.72 -8.08 -42.86
CA LYS A 175 -10.96 -6.70 -42.38
C LYS A 175 -10.15 -6.13 -41.18
N THR A 176 -9.58 -4.94 -41.40
CA THR A 176 -9.75 -3.66 -40.66
C THR A 176 -8.74 -2.66 -41.23
N ALA A 177 -8.96 -1.34 -41.32
CA ALA A 177 -10.10 -0.45 -41.39
C ALA A 177 -9.50 0.91 -41.83
N ALA A 178 -10.25 1.70 -42.58
CA ALA A 178 -10.13 3.16 -42.63
C ALA A 178 -11.33 3.73 -41.87
#